data_AF-A0A0N1A9V4-F1
#
_entry.id   AF-A0A0N1A9V4-F1
#
_cell.length_a   1.000
_cell.length_b   1.000
_cell.length_c   1.000
_cell.angle_alpha   90.00
_cell.angle_beta   90.00
_cell.angle_gamma   90.00
#
_symmetry.space_group_name_H-M   'P 1'
#
loop_
_entity.id
_entity.type
_entity.pdbx_description
1 polymer ?
#
loop_
_entity_poly.entity_id
_entity_poly.type
_entity_poly.pdbx_seq_one_letter_code
_entity_poly.pdbx_strand_id
1 'polypeptide(L)'
;MADDSIAWLRGRLAAAQFTPSEAETFISQMPSRRAGRARAFGDFIHRLSRGDGQVFQLTQRLAERVDVLCEELVFAHDAENLSAFKSVLLDNDWLRDQHWCLGTEAPSEQVRQKVVEARDWQALDEATKVPFANVWLSFMAAIDLEFAQRHFEFFAPRPLFLDLLPTLGPTVEMGAAEIELPRRDRFRLPTRRLLELCFALLHYRAHRVWPSSPPTRKEIARASGYRDVDIGNFYDGTKKLTAKVFGEWWATVARDFATSSEVVPPSPTPLLMAALAWHSGMVAFDARSKVRQMTLFDGGEYLSWWHAHQQDWGAELSAGTVEWPGWLDGPPDVPTDPVP
;
A
#
# COMPACT_ATOMS: atom_id res chain seq x y z
N MET A 1 5.03 -10.29 -25.41
CA MET A 1 4.86 -9.69 -24.07
C MET A 1 3.39 -9.57 -23.64
N ALA A 2 2.49 -8.96 -24.41
CA ALA A 2 1.06 -8.92 -24.04
C ALA A 2 0.45 -10.33 -23.96
N ASP A 3 0.62 -11.15 -25.01
CA ASP A 3 0.02 -12.49 -25.09
C ASP A 3 0.48 -13.46 -23.99
N ASP A 4 1.76 -13.37 -23.59
CA ASP A 4 2.31 -14.18 -22.49
C ASP A 4 1.69 -13.82 -21.14
N SER A 5 1.42 -12.53 -20.92
CA SER A 5 0.75 -12.02 -19.70
C SER A 5 -0.71 -12.49 -19.63
N ILE A 6 -1.40 -12.54 -20.77
CA ILE A 6 -2.79 -13.00 -20.86
C ILE A 6 -2.88 -14.52 -20.68
N ALA A 7 -1.98 -15.29 -21.31
CA ALA A 7 -1.92 -16.73 -21.12
C ALA A 7 -1.64 -17.09 -19.66
N TRP A 8 -0.71 -16.38 -19.01
CA TRP A 8 -0.46 -16.50 -17.58
C TRP A 8 -1.71 -16.15 -16.75
N LEU A 9 -2.40 -15.05 -17.06
CA LEU A 9 -3.61 -14.63 -16.36
C LEU A 9 -4.74 -15.66 -16.51
N ARG A 10 -4.96 -16.22 -17.71
CA ARG A 10 -5.92 -17.30 -17.94
C ARG A 10 -5.62 -18.51 -17.07
N GLY A 11 -4.34 -18.90 -16.96
CA GLY A 11 -3.91 -19.98 -16.06
C GLY A 11 -4.23 -19.68 -14.59
N ARG A 12 -4.07 -18.43 -14.16
CA ARG A 12 -4.42 -17.99 -12.79
C ARG A 12 -5.92 -17.98 -12.53
N LEU A 13 -6.72 -17.49 -13.49
CA LEU A 13 -8.19 -17.48 -13.38
C LEU A 13 -8.75 -18.90 -13.36
N ALA A 14 -8.23 -19.80 -14.19
CA ALA A 14 -8.60 -21.22 -14.16
C ALA A 14 -8.25 -21.87 -12.80
N ALA A 15 -7.09 -21.57 -12.23
CA ALA A 15 -6.72 -22.03 -10.89
C ALA A 15 -7.62 -21.45 -9.78
N ALA A 16 -8.23 -20.29 -10.02
CA ALA A 16 -9.24 -19.67 -9.17
C ALA A 16 -10.68 -20.15 -9.49
N GLN A 17 -10.82 -21.24 -10.26
CA GLN A 17 -12.08 -21.88 -10.63
C GLN A 17 -13.03 -21.02 -11.48
N PHE A 18 -12.52 -20.02 -12.20
CA PHE A 18 -13.32 -19.32 -13.22
C PHE A 18 -13.61 -20.26 -14.39
N THR A 19 -14.85 -20.23 -14.89
CA THR A 19 -15.16 -20.83 -16.18
C THR A 19 -14.45 -20.08 -17.31
N PRO A 20 -14.21 -20.71 -18.48
CA PRO A 20 -13.61 -20.02 -19.62
C PRO A 20 -14.38 -18.76 -20.03
N SER A 21 -15.71 -18.77 -19.94
CA SER A 21 -16.55 -17.61 -20.26
C SER A 21 -16.40 -16.47 -19.25
N GLU A 22 -16.35 -16.78 -17.95
CA GLU A 22 -16.09 -15.78 -16.92
C GLU A 22 -14.68 -15.21 -17.03
N ALA A 23 -13.69 -16.05 -17.33
CA ALA A 23 -12.31 -15.62 -17.55
C ALA A 23 -12.19 -14.69 -18.77
N GLU A 24 -12.86 -15.00 -19.87
CA GLU A 24 -12.83 -14.14 -21.06
C GLU A 24 -13.62 -12.84 -20.84
N THR A 25 -14.73 -12.90 -20.10
CA THR A 25 -15.47 -11.70 -19.68
C THR A 25 -14.60 -10.82 -18.77
N PHE A 26 -13.86 -11.42 -17.85
CA PHE A 26 -12.91 -10.70 -17.00
C PHE A 26 -11.82 -10.03 -17.83
N ILE A 27 -11.15 -10.80 -18.69
CA ILE A 27 -10.03 -10.29 -19.50
C ILE A 27 -10.51 -9.17 -20.44
N SER A 28 -11.65 -9.34 -21.11
CA SER A 28 -12.19 -8.34 -22.03
C SER A 28 -12.57 -7.02 -21.34
N GLN A 29 -12.85 -7.05 -20.03
CA GLN A 29 -13.15 -5.85 -19.24
C GLN A 29 -11.90 -5.14 -18.70
N MET A 30 -10.71 -5.73 -18.81
CA MET A 30 -9.48 -5.09 -18.37
C MET A 30 -9.28 -3.75 -19.09
N PRO A 31 -8.89 -2.67 -18.38
CA PRO A 31 -8.62 -1.37 -18.97
C PRO A 31 -7.69 -1.43 -20.19
N SER A 32 -6.64 -2.25 -20.15
CA SER A 32 -5.74 -2.39 -21.29
C SER A 32 -6.40 -2.97 -22.53
N ARG A 33 -7.36 -3.88 -22.36
CA ARG A 33 -8.14 -4.46 -23.47
C ARG A 33 -9.12 -3.47 -24.05
N ARG A 34 -9.84 -2.75 -23.20
CA ARG A 34 -10.78 -1.71 -23.63
C ARG A 34 -10.07 -0.58 -24.38
N ALA A 35 -8.87 -0.21 -23.94
CA ALA A 35 -8.07 0.85 -24.55
C ALA A 35 -7.26 0.38 -25.78
N GLY A 36 -7.04 -0.94 -25.94
CA GLY A 36 -6.18 -1.50 -26.99
C GLY A 36 -4.67 -1.29 -26.75
N ARG A 37 -4.26 -0.92 -25.53
CA ARG A 37 -2.88 -0.55 -25.16
C ARG A 37 -2.63 -0.80 -23.67
N ALA A 38 -1.37 -0.79 -23.22
CA ALA A 38 -1.02 -1.08 -21.83
C ALA A 38 -1.62 -0.04 -20.86
N ARG A 39 -2.21 -0.54 -19.76
CA ARG A 39 -2.81 0.25 -18.68
C ARG A 39 -2.46 -0.40 -17.34
N ALA A 40 -1.22 -0.24 -16.91
CA ALA A 40 -0.66 -1.02 -15.80
C ALA A 40 -1.38 -0.75 -14.47
N PHE A 41 -1.65 0.53 -14.16
CA PHE A 41 -2.34 0.93 -12.94
C PHE A 41 -3.82 0.53 -13.01
N GLY A 42 -4.48 0.79 -14.14
CA GLY A 42 -5.87 0.41 -14.35
C GLY A 42 -6.08 -1.10 -14.27
N ASP A 43 -5.24 -1.89 -14.93
CA ASP A 43 -5.31 -3.36 -14.88
C ASP A 43 -5.00 -3.89 -13.47
N PHE A 44 -4.14 -3.19 -12.73
CA PHE A 44 -3.85 -3.51 -11.33
C PHE A 44 -5.11 -3.31 -10.46
N ILE A 45 -5.77 -2.15 -10.51
CA ILE A 45 -6.98 -1.88 -9.72
C ILE A 45 -8.16 -2.76 -10.15
N HIS A 46 -8.30 -3.04 -11.46
CA HIS A 46 -9.31 -3.98 -11.96
C HIS A 46 -9.16 -5.37 -11.34
N ARG A 47 -7.92 -5.87 -11.26
CA ARG A 47 -7.62 -7.16 -10.63
C ARG A 47 -7.85 -7.13 -9.12
N LEU A 48 -7.41 -6.07 -8.45
CA LEU A 48 -7.58 -5.87 -7.01
C LEU A 48 -9.07 -5.88 -6.62
N SER A 49 -9.89 -5.13 -7.38
CA SER A 49 -11.33 -5.01 -7.16
C SER A 49 -12.07 -6.34 -7.13
N ARG A 50 -11.70 -7.25 -8.04
CA ARG A 50 -12.37 -8.54 -8.18
C ARG A 50 -11.91 -9.57 -7.15
N GLY A 51 -10.67 -9.46 -6.65
CA GLY A 51 -10.17 -10.32 -5.57
C GLY A 51 -10.92 -10.10 -4.26
N ASP A 52 -11.27 -8.84 -3.97
CA ASP A 52 -11.95 -8.46 -2.73
C ASP A 52 -13.49 -8.43 -2.89
N GLY A 53 -14.01 -8.63 -4.11
CA GLY A 53 -15.45 -8.54 -4.41
C GLY A 53 -16.00 -7.11 -4.35
N GLN A 54 -15.12 -6.10 -4.34
CA GLN A 54 -15.44 -4.68 -4.18
C GLN A 54 -14.86 -3.87 -5.33
N VAL A 55 -15.67 -3.08 -6.02
CA VAL A 55 -15.21 -2.33 -7.20
C VAL A 55 -14.57 -1.01 -6.79
N PHE A 56 -13.24 -0.88 -6.85
CA PHE A 56 -12.53 0.38 -6.52
C PHE A 56 -12.70 1.45 -7.61
N GLN A 57 -13.90 2.00 -7.78
CA GLN A 57 -14.25 2.89 -8.89
C GLN A 57 -13.49 4.22 -8.84
N LEU A 58 -13.33 4.82 -7.66
CA LEU A 58 -12.66 6.11 -7.51
C LEU A 58 -11.18 5.97 -7.83
N THR A 59 -10.56 4.95 -7.24
CA THR A 59 -9.17 4.60 -7.48
C THR A 59 -8.93 4.17 -8.92
N GLN A 60 -9.88 3.49 -9.56
CA GLN A 60 -9.81 3.13 -10.98
C GLN A 60 -9.75 4.37 -11.87
N ARG A 61 -10.56 5.41 -11.60
CA ARG A 61 -10.50 6.68 -12.34
C ARG A 61 -9.13 7.34 -12.21
N LEU A 62 -8.56 7.35 -11.00
CA LEU A 62 -7.20 7.87 -10.75
C LEU A 62 -6.16 7.04 -11.52
N ALA A 63 -6.22 5.71 -11.42
CA ALA A 63 -5.32 4.78 -12.10
C ALA A 63 -5.27 5.01 -13.61
N GLU A 64 -6.44 5.24 -14.23
CA GLU A 64 -6.54 5.51 -15.66
C GLU A 64 -5.88 6.85 -16.04
N ARG A 65 -5.91 7.87 -15.17
CA ARG A 65 -5.16 9.12 -15.37
C ARG A 65 -3.65 8.91 -15.28
N VAL A 66 -3.18 8.13 -14.30
CA VAL A 66 -1.76 7.75 -14.20
C VAL A 66 -1.30 7.04 -15.45
N ASP A 67 -2.09 6.07 -15.94
CA ASP A 67 -1.74 5.32 -17.15
C ASP A 67 -1.67 6.21 -18.41
N VAL A 68 -2.53 7.22 -18.53
CA VAL A 68 -2.48 8.19 -19.65
C VAL A 68 -1.20 9.01 -19.56
N LEU A 69 -0.87 9.54 -18.38
CA LEU A 69 0.38 10.27 -18.17
C LEU A 69 1.60 9.41 -18.52
N CYS A 70 1.70 8.19 -17.97
CA CYS A 70 2.81 7.29 -18.23
C CYS A 70 2.97 6.97 -19.71
N GLU A 71 1.86 6.81 -20.44
CA GLU A 71 1.88 6.56 -21.86
C GLU A 71 2.46 7.74 -22.66
N GLU A 72 2.01 8.96 -22.38
CA GLU A 72 2.51 10.17 -23.05
C GLU A 72 4.02 10.37 -22.78
N LEU A 73 4.46 10.09 -21.55
CA LEU A 73 5.86 10.15 -21.16
C LEU A 73 6.70 9.09 -21.85
N VAL A 74 6.23 7.83 -21.92
CA VAL A 74 6.93 6.74 -22.63
C VAL A 74 7.03 7.07 -24.12
N PHE A 75 5.95 7.57 -24.73
CA PHE A 75 5.97 7.97 -26.14
C PHE A 75 7.00 9.07 -26.41
N ALA A 76 7.06 10.10 -25.56
CA ALA A 76 8.06 11.17 -25.68
C ALA A 76 9.50 10.66 -25.48
N HIS A 77 9.70 9.74 -24.53
CA HIS A 77 11.00 9.11 -24.26
C HIS A 77 11.47 8.23 -25.43
N ASP A 78 10.61 7.35 -25.95
CA ASP A 78 10.93 6.46 -27.07
C ASP A 78 11.21 7.24 -28.37
N ALA A 79 10.64 8.44 -28.51
CA ALA A 79 10.93 9.37 -29.60
C ALA A 79 12.19 10.23 -29.36
N GLU A 80 12.94 9.98 -28.27
CA GLU A 80 14.08 10.79 -27.81
C GLU A 80 13.77 12.30 -27.70
N ASN A 81 12.50 12.64 -27.43
CA ASN A 81 12.01 14.02 -27.40
C ASN A 81 11.91 14.55 -25.97
N LEU A 82 13.05 15.01 -25.44
CA LEU A 82 13.16 15.60 -24.09
C LEU A 82 12.19 16.77 -23.87
N SER A 83 12.00 17.62 -24.90
CA SER A 83 11.11 18.78 -24.82
C SER A 83 9.65 18.37 -24.66
N ALA A 84 9.20 17.38 -25.45
CA ALA A 84 7.85 16.83 -25.32
C ALA A 84 7.63 16.19 -23.95
N PHE A 85 8.60 15.45 -23.43
CA PHE A 85 8.49 14.83 -22.10
C PHE A 85 8.29 15.88 -21.01
N LYS A 86 9.07 16.96 -21.04
CA LYS A 86 8.91 18.07 -20.09
C LYS A 86 7.55 18.75 -20.20
N SER A 87 7.10 19.03 -21.43
CA SER A 87 5.77 19.63 -21.66
C SER A 87 4.66 18.73 -21.12
N VAL A 88 4.71 17.42 -21.40
CA VAL A 88 3.76 16.47 -20.83
C VAL A 88 3.73 16.55 -19.30
N LEU A 89 4.87 16.64 -18.61
CA LEU A 89 4.87 16.78 -17.16
C LEU A 89 4.35 18.14 -16.67
N LEU A 90 4.88 19.23 -17.23
CA LEU A 90 4.64 20.59 -16.72
C LEU A 90 3.23 21.08 -17.03
N ASP A 91 2.67 20.66 -18.17
CA ASP A 91 1.39 21.13 -18.70
C ASP A 91 0.23 20.17 -18.33
N ASN A 92 0.50 19.07 -17.62
CA ASN A 92 -0.54 18.13 -17.19
C ASN A 92 -1.44 18.75 -16.12
N ASP A 93 -2.73 18.85 -16.42
CA ASP A 93 -3.74 19.48 -15.55
C ASP A 93 -4.05 18.68 -14.28
N TRP A 94 -3.77 17.37 -14.28
CA TRP A 94 -3.93 16.52 -13.11
C TRP A 94 -2.77 16.64 -12.12
N LEU A 95 -1.56 17.00 -12.58
CA LEU A 95 -0.40 17.23 -11.71
C LEU A 95 -0.47 18.58 -10.99
N ARG A 96 -1.27 18.63 -9.93
CA ARG A 96 -1.39 19.76 -8.98
C ARG A 96 -0.08 20.05 -8.24
N ASP A 97 0.06 21.24 -7.66
CA ASP A 97 1.26 21.69 -6.94
C ASP A 97 1.74 20.73 -5.84
N GLN A 98 0.83 20.03 -5.17
CA GLN A 98 1.18 19.04 -4.16
C GLN A 98 2.04 17.89 -4.72
N HIS A 99 1.92 17.56 -6.02
CA HIS A 99 2.79 16.57 -6.65
C HIS A 99 4.23 17.07 -6.81
N TRP A 100 4.43 18.38 -6.82
CA TRP A 100 5.73 19.02 -7.05
C TRP A 100 6.46 19.37 -5.75
N CYS A 101 5.86 19.14 -4.59
CA CYS A 101 6.45 19.46 -3.28
C CYS A 101 7.10 18.22 -2.65
N LEU A 102 8.23 18.40 -1.96
CA LEU A 102 8.79 17.41 -1.04
C LEU A 102 8.65 17.97 0.38
N GLY A 103 7.65 17.48 1.11
CA GLY A 103 7.26 17.99 2.43
C GLY A 103 7.14 19.52 2.48
N THR A 104 7.72 20.11 3.52
CA THR A 104 7.89 21.56 3.69
C THR A 104 9.23 22.08 3.14
N GLU A 105 10.08 21.19 2.63
CA GLU A 105 11.50 21.47 2.37
C GLU A 105 11.76 22.08 1.00
N ALA A 106 11.01 21.67 -0.03
CA ALA A 106 11.18 22.14 -1.39
C ALA A 106 9.86 22.71 -1.95
N PRO A 107 9.78 24.03 -2.21
CA PRO A 107 8.65 24.64 -2.91
C PRO A 107 8.45 24.00 -4.29
N SER A 108 7.19 23.80 -4.68
CA SER A 108 6.79 23.26 -6.00
C SER A 108 7.54 23.90 -7.17
N GLU A 109 7.72 25.22 -7.11
CA GLU A 109 8.43 26.00 -8.14
C GLU A 109 9.88 25.54 -8.33
N GLN A 110 10.59 25.17 -7.26
CA GLN A 110 11.98 24.73 -7.38
C GLN A 110 12.07 23.37 -8.09
N VAL A 111 11.14 22.46 -7.83
CA VAL A 111 11.10 21.14 -8.49
C VAL A 111 10.70 21.30 -9.96
N ARG A 112 9.69 22.13 -10.26
CA ARG A 112 9.31 22.49 -11.63
C ARG A 112 10.48 23.09 -12.39
N GLN A 113 11.22 24.01 -11.78
CA GLN A 113 12.39 24.65 -12.39
C GLN A 113 13.50 23.64 -12.73
N LYS A 114 13.75 22.63 -11.87
CA LYS A 114 14.70 21.54 -12.19
C LYS A 114 14.29 20.78 -13.45
N VAL A 115 13.00 20.52 -13.65
CA VAL A 115 12.50 19.88 -14.88
C VAL A 115 12.70 20.79 -16.09
N VAL A 116 12.41 22.08 -15.96
CA VAL A 116 12.65 23.08 -17.03
C VAL A 116 14.13 23.12 -17.42
N GLU A 117 15.03 23.14 -16.44
CA GLU A 117 16.48 23.29 -16.65
C GLU A 117 17.20 22.03 -17.10
N ALA A 118 16.63 20.83 -16.90
CA ALA A 118 17.24 19.56 -17.25
C ALA A 118 17.67 19.48 -18.73
N ARG A 119 18.96 19.34 -19.04
CA ARG A 119 19.44 19.38 -20.44
C ARG A 119 19.56 18.02 -21.10
N ASP A 120 19.43 16.96 -20.32
CA ASP A 120 19.55 15.57 -20.73
C ASP A 120 18.60 14.69 -19.90
N TRP A 121 18.50 13.43 -20.30
CA TRP A 121 17.64 12.44 -19.64
C TRP A 121 18.06 12.13 -18.21
N GLN A 122 19.34 12.24 -17.88
CA GLN A 122 19.83 11.95 -16.52
C GLN A 122 19.42 13.05 -15.54
N ALA A 123 19.57 14.32 -15.92
CA ALA A 123 19.12 15.46 -15.13
C ALA A 123 17.59 15.45 -15.00
N LEU A 124 16.87 15.02 -16.04
CA LEU A 124 15.42 14.91 -16.01
C LEU A 124 14.95 13.76 -15.10
N ASP A 125 15.61 12.60 -15.13
CA ASP A 125 15.33 11.49 -14.21
C ASP A 125 15.45 11.95 -12.74
N GLU A 126 16.54 12.65 -12.39
CA GLU A 126 16.71 13.22 -11.05
C GLU A 126 15.61 14.23 -10.68
N ALA A 127 15.26 15.13 -11.62
CA ALA A 127 14.24 16.15 -11.41
C ALA A 127 12.82 15.57 -11.25
N THR A 128 12.57 14.36 -11.79
CA THR A 128 11.24 13.74 -11.80
C THR A 128 10.98 12.76 -10.65
N LYS A 129 12.00 12.46 -9.83
CA LYS A 129 11.84 11.60 -8.64
C LYS A 129 10.74 12.07 -7.70
N VAL A 130 10.69 13.38 -7.40
CA VAL A 130 9.69 13.96 -6.50
C VAL A 130 8.27 13.80 -7.04
N PRO A 131 7.93 14.29 -8.26
CA PRO A 131 6.58 14.12 -8.78
C PRO A 131 6.16 12.66 -8.94
N PHE A 132 7.05 11.75 -9.34
CA PHE A 132 6.70 10.33 -9.42
C PHE A 132 6.51 9.67 -8.05
N ALA A 133 7.32 10.04 -7.04
CA ALA A 133 7.10 9.59 -5.67
C ALA A 133 5.74 10.06 -5.14
N ASN A 134 5.37 11.32 -5.40
CA ASN A 134 4.07 11.86 -4.99
C ASN A 134 2.90 11.26 -5.75
N VAL A 135 3.03 10.97 -7.05
CA VAL A 135 2.03 10.23 -7.81
C VAL A 135 1.82 8.84 -7.18
N TRP A 136 2.90 8.16 -6.80
CA TRP A 136 2.82 6.87 -6.12
C TRP A 136 2.16 6.96 -4.75
N LEU A 137 2.54 7.93 -3.91
CA LEU A 137 1.92 8.15 -2.59
C LEU A 137 0.44 8.49 -2.72
N SER A 138 0.08 9.38 -3.64
CA SER A 138 -1.29 9.74 -3.97
C SER A 138 -2.11 8.52 -4.40
N PHE A 139 -1.54 7.67 -5.26
CA PHE A 139 -2.17 6.43 -5.70
C PHE A 139 -2.38 5.43 -4.55
N MET A 140 -1.40 5.27 -3.67
CA MET A 140 -1.51 4.41 -2.48
C MET A 140 -2.55 4.93 -1.49
N ALA A 141 -2.57 6.24 -1.23
CA ALA A 141 -3.56 6.90 -0.36
C ALA A 141 -4.98 6.76 -0.90
N ALA A 142 -5.16 6.85 -2.23
CA ALA A 142 -6.43 6.58 -2.90
C ALA A 142 -6.93 5.15 -2.66
N ILE A 143 -6.07 4.14 -2.86
CA ILE A 143 -6.42 2.74 -2.58
C ILE A 143 -6.82 2.57 -1.13
N ASP A 144 -6.01 3.09 -0.21
CA ASP A 144 -6.24 2.98 1.24
C ASP A 144 -7.59 3.59 1.65
N LEU A 145 -7.87 4.82 1.22
CA LEU A 145 -9.13 5.50 1.50
C LEU A 145 -10.33 4.69 0.98
N GLU A 146 -10.34 4.30 -0.30
CA GLU A 146 -11.48 3.58 -0.86
C GLU A 146 -11.60 2.16 -0.26
N PHE A 147 -10.49 1.49 0.05
CA PHE A 147 -10.46 0.21 0.75
C PHE A 147 -11.02 0.32 2.16
N ALA A 148 -10.55 1.29 2.94
CA ALA A 148 -10.97 1.51 4.30
C ALA A 148 -12.47 1.77 4.36
N GLN A 149 -12.98 2.65 3.49
CA GLN A 149 -14.40 2.98 3.48
C GLN A 149 -15.30 1.81 3.07
N ARG A 150 -14.86 0.98 2.11
CA ARG A 150 -15.68 -0.15 1.65
C ARG A 150 -15.70 -1.33 2.63
N HIS A 151 -14.60 -1.57 3.34
CA HIS A 151 -14.48 -2.73 4.22
C HIS A 151 -14.76 -2.40 5.69
N PHE A 152 -14.65 -1.13 6.06
CA PHE A 152 -14.77 -0.64 7.43
C PHE A 152 -15.72 0.57 7.49
N GLU A 153 -16.81 0.56 6.73
CA GLU A 153 -17.77 1.67 6.61
C GLU A 153 -18.36 2.16 7.95
N PHE A 154 -18.39 1.28 8.96
CA PHE A 154 -18.89 1.61 10.29
C PHE A 154 -17.86 2.30 11.17
N PHE A 155 -16.57 2.24 10.80
CA PHE A 155 -15.48 2.81 11.57
C PHE A 155 -15.17 4.25 11.18
N ALA A 156 -14.63 5.00 12.14
CA ALA A 156 -14.09 6.31 11.88
C ALA A 156 -13.05 6.22 10.73
N PRO A 157 -13.10 7.13 9.74
CA PRO A 157 -12.13 7.12 8.64
C PRO A 157 -10.68 7.13 9.14
N ARG A 158 -9.84 6.20 8.64
CA ARG A 158 -8.44 6.05 9.06
C ARG A 158 -7.56 5.58 7.89
N PRO A 159 -6.33 6.11 7.74
CA PRO A 159 -5.34 5.62 6.77
C PRO A 159 -4.67 4.32 7.25
N LEU A 160 -5.23 3.18 6.88
CA LEU A 160 -4.77 1.86 7.37
C LEU A 160 -3.39 1.47 6.85
N PHE A 161 -2.95 2.05 5.73
CA PHE A 161 -1.61 1.74 5.22
C PHE A 161 -0.51 2.37 6.08
N LEU A 162 -0.81 3.47 6.80
CA LEU A 162 0.11 4.04 7.78
C LEU A 162 0.30 3.12 8.99
N ASP A 163 -0.72 2.35 9.35
CA ASP A 163 -0.65 1.34 10.41
C ASP A 163 0.27 0.16 10.07
N LEU A 164 0.81 0.11 8.84
CA LEU A 164 1.74 -0.89 8.37
C LEU A 164 3.17 -0.37 8.24
N LEU A 165 3.43 0.91 8.48
CA LEU A 165 4.76 1.48 8.39
C LEU A 165 5.71 0.82 9.39
N PRO A 166 6.98 0.61 9.03
CA PRO A 166 7.97 0.12 9.97
C PRO A 166 8.09 1.08 11.16
N THR A 167 8.12 0.53 12.38
CA THR A 167 8.37 1.32 13.59
C THR A 167 9.45 0.71 14.45
N LEU A 168 10.01 1.55 15.32
CA LEU A 168 10.87 1.08 16.39
C LEU A 168 10.06 0.28 17.41
N GLY A 169 10.69 -0.71 18.02
CA GLY A 169 10.12 -1.41 19.15
C GLY A 169 9.96 -0.47 20.36
N PRO A 170 9.05 -0.78 21.29
CA PRO A 170 8.75 0.08 22.44
C PRO A 170 9.94 0.28 23.41
N THR A 171 11.02 -0.47 23.22
CA THR A 171 12.23 -0.44 24.06
C THR A 171 13.35 0.42 23.47
N VAL A 172 13.11 1.08 22.33
CA VAL A 172 14.10 1.90 21.63
C VAL A 172 13.71 3.36 21.79
N GLU A 173 14.47 4.11 22.60
CA GLU A 173 14.28 5.55 22.80
C GLU A 173 15.00 6.35 21.71
N MET A 174 14.29 7.22 20.99
CA MET A 174 14.91 8.11 20.01
C MET A 174 15.66 9.25 20.71
N GLY A 175 16.96 9.43 20.39
CA GLY A 175 17.74 10.59 20.86
C GLY A 175 19.14 10.29 21.40
N ALA A 176 19.47 9.03 21.68
CA ALA A 176 20.85 8.66 22.03
C ALA A 176 21.70 8.45 20.77
N ALA A 177 22.90 9.03 20.74
CA ALA A 177 23.84 8.94 19.62
C ALA A 177 24.24 7.50 19.27
N GLU A 178 24.22 6.60 20.26
CA GLU A 178 24.33 5.16 20.11
C GLU A 178 23.35 4.48 21.07
N ILE A 179 22.43 3.67 20.54
CA ILE A 179 21.52 2.85 21.35
C ILE A 179 21.97 1.41 21.21
N GLU A 180 22.30 0.75 22.33
CA GLU A 180 22.41 -0.70 22.35
C GLU A 180 21.01 -1.30 22.14
N LEU A 181 20.68 -1.57 20.88
CA LEU A 181 19.38 -2.15 20.56
C LEU A 181 19.28 -3.56 21.19
N PRO A 182 18.22 -3.88 21.94
CA PRO A 182 18.04 -5.23 22.51
C PRO A 182 17.99 -6.27 21.39
N ARG A 183 18.62 -7.45 21.52
CA ARG A 183 18.72 -8.41 20.39
C ARG A 183 17.39 -8.85 19.76
N ARG A 184 16.26 -8.65 20.46
CA ARG A 184 14.91 -9.03 20.03
C ARG A 184 14.00 -7.82 20.07
N ASP A 185 13.00 -7.80 19.18
CA ASP A 185 11.93 -6.80 19.14
C ASP A 185 12.39 -5.34 18.94
N ARG A 186 13.51 -5.14 18.24
CA ARG A 186 14.05 -3.81 17.90
C ARG A 186 13.16 -3.03 16.94
N PHE A 187 12.55 -3.77 16.02
CA PHE A 187 11.82 -3.25 14.88
C PHE A 187 10.51 -4.01 14.75
N ARG A 188 9.44 -3.28 14.47
CA ARG A 188 8.16 -3.83 14.04
C ARG A 188 8.06 -3.64 12.54
N LEU A 189 8.43 -4.69 11.80
CA LEU A 189 8.43 -4.67 10.34
C LEU A 189 6.99 -4.66 9.79
N PRO A 190 6.78 -4.18 8.54
CA PRO A 190 5.45 -4.12 7.94
C PRO A 190 4.73 -5.47 7.88
N THR A 191 5.47 -6.56 7.66
CA THR A 191 4.91 -7.93 7.64
C THR A 191 4.36 -8.34 9.00
N ARG A 192 5.03 -7.99 10.10
CA ARG A 192 4.52 -8.23 11.45
C ARG A 192 3.24 -7.44 11.69
N ARG A 193 3.27 -6.14 11.41
CA ARG A 193 2.14 -5.23 11.61
C ARG A 193 0.92 -5.66 10.79
N LEU A 194 1.13 -6.13 9.56
CA LEU A 194 0.10 -6.73 8.72
C LEU A 194 -0.58 -7.93 9.39
N LEU A 195 0.20 -8.91 9.87
CA LEU A 195 -0.35 -10.12 10.48
C LEU A 195 -1.10 -9.79 11.78
N GLU A 196 -0.58 -8.87 12.59
CA GLU A 196 -1.22 -8.40 13.83
C GLU A 196 -2.53 -7.68 13.55
N LEU A 197 -2.55 -6.73 12.60
CA LEU A 197 -3.76 -6.01 12.18
C LEU A 197 -4.80 -6.98 11.60
N CYS A 198 -4.41 -7.85 10.68
CA CYS A 198 -5.31 -8.82 10.06
C CYS A 198 -5.96 -9.77 11.08
N PHE A 199 -5.20 -10.24 12.05
CA PHE A 199 -5.73 -11.05 13.15
C PHE A 199 -6.73 -10.25 13.99
N ALA A 200 -6.42 -9.00 14.34
CA ALA A 200 -7.32 -8.15 15.11
C ALA A 200 -8.63 -7.84 14.36
N LEU A 201 -8.57 -7.67 13.04
CA LEU A 201 -9.76 -7.50 12.19
C LEU A 201 -10.66 -8.74 12.23
N LEU A 202 -10.08 -9.94 12.14
CA LEU A 202 -10.83 -11.19 12.24
C LEU A 202 -11.43 -11.39 13.63
N HIS A 203 -10.67 -11.06 14.69
CA HIS A 203 -11.16 -11.08 16.06
C HIS A 203 -12.35 -10.14 16.24
N TYR A 204 -12.25 -8.89 15.78
CA TYR A 204 -13.35 -7.93 15.86
C TYR A 204 -14.57 -8.42 15.06
N ARG A 205 -14.37 -8.99 13.87
CA ARG A 205 -15.47 -9.55 13.08
C ARG A 205 -16.24 -10.62 13.85
N ALA A 206 -15.53 -11.53 14.50
CA ALA A 206 -16.12 -12.65 15.25
C ALA A 206 -16.77 -12.21 16.57
N HIS A 207 -16.13 -11.30 17.31
CA HIS A 207 -16.51 -10.98 18.69
C HIS A 207 -17.16 -9.61 18.86
N ARG A 208 -17.14 -8.75 17.83
CA ARG A 208 -17.58 -7.34 17.86
C ARG A 208 -16.89 -6.50 18.92
N VAL A 209 -15.73 -6.97 19.38
CA VAL A 209 -14.88 -6.33 20.38
C VAL A 209 -13.43 -6.45 19.91
N TRP A 210 -12.71 -5.34 19.99
CA TRP A 210 -11.28 -5.32 19.68
C TRP A 210 -10.48 -6.08 20.73
N PRO A 211 -9.37 -6.75 20.37
CA PRO A 211 -8.46 -7.26 21.37
C PRO A 211 -7.86 -6.09 22.17
N SER A 212 -7.61 -6.29 23.46
CA SER A 212 -7.08 -5.23 24.35
C SER A 212 -5.64 -4.83 24.04
N SER A 213 -4.91 -5.65 23.27
CA SER A 213 -3.53 -5.43 22.86
C SER A 213 -3.25 -6.12 21.52
N PRO A 214 -2.14 -5.78 20.83
CA PRO A 214 -1.73 -6.51 19.63
C PRO A 214 -1.57 -8.01 19.91
N PRO A 215 -2.01 -8.89 19.00
CA PRO A 215 -1.91 -10.32 19.21
C PRO A 215 -0.45 -10.78 19.27
N THR A 216 -0.17 -11.66 20.21
CA THR A 216 1.16 -12.24 20.38
C THR A 216 1.48 -13.22 19.25
N ARG A 217 2.79 -13.44 19.03
CA ARG A 217 3.29 -14.45 18.08
C ARG A 217 2.67 -15.83 18.31
N LYS A 218 2.47 -16.22 19.57
CA LYS A 218 1.88 -17.50 19.96
C LYS A 218 0.40 -17.59 19.59
N GLU A 219 -0.35 -16.50 19.73
CA GLU A 219 -1.76 -16.45 19.35
C GLU A 219 -1.93 -16.59 17.84
N ILE A 220 -1.11 -15.88 17.06
CA ILE A 220 -1.11 -16.00 15.60
C ILE A 220 -0.66 -17.39 15.15
N ALA A 221 0.35 -17.97 15.79
CA ALA A 221 0.80 -19.34 15.50
C ALA A 221 -0.32 -20.37 15.74
N ARG A 222 -1.02 -20.26 16.88
CA ARG A 222 -2.15 -21.13 17.23
C ARG A 222 -3.26 -21.05 16.18
N ALA A 223 -3.73 -19.84 15.84
CA ALA A 223 -4.86 -19.66 14.92
C ALA A 223 -4.51 -20.02 13.47
N SER A 224 -3.24 -19.87 13.08
CA SER A 224 -2.81 -20.14 11.70
C SER A 224 -2.31 -21.57 11.46
N GLY A 225 -2.10 -22.36 12.52
CA GLY A 225 -1.49 -23.69 12.44
C GLY A 225 0.01 -23.70 12.11
N TYR A 226 0.64 -22.52 11.97
CA TYR A 226 2.09 -22.41 11.81
C TYR A 226 2.81 -22.61 13.15
N ARG A 227 4.08 -23.03 13.11
CA ARG A 227 4.91 -23.05 14.31
C ARG A 227 5.24 -21.62 14.72
N ASP A 228 5.37 -21.39 16.04
CA ASP A 228 5.75 -20.09 16.62
C ASP A 228 7.06 -19.52 16.01
N VAL A 229 8.02 -20.39 15.65
CA VAL A 229 9.24 -20.00 14.95
C VAL A 229 8.99 -19.50 13.53
N ASP A 230 8.03 -20.07 12.80
CA ASP A 230 7.74 -19.66 11.43
C ASP A 230 7.08 -18.28 11.40
N ILE A 231 6.21 -17.98 12.38
CA ILE A 231 5.67 -16.63 12.58
C ILE A 231 6.79 -15.65 12.96
N GLY A 232 7.72 -16.07 13.82
CA GLY A 232 8.90 -15.28 14.17
C GLY A 232 9.73 -14.89 12.94
N ASN A 233 9.91 -15.84 12.01
CA ASN A 233 10.65 -15.59 10.78
C ASN A 233 9.93 -14.64 9.81
N PHE A 234 8.59 -14.59 9.83
CA PHE A 234 7.85 -13.56 9.09
C PHE A 234 7.97 -12.18 9.75
N TYR A 235 8.04 -12.14 11.10
CA TYR A 235 8.14 -10.91 11.86
C TYR A 235 9.48 -10.20 11.70
N ASP A 236 10.57 -10.94 11.62
CA ASP A 236 11.93 -10.40 11.46
C ASP A 236 12.40 -10.31 10.00
N GLY A 237 11.58 -10.76 9.06
CA GLY A 237 11.85 -10.71 7.63
C GLY A 237 12.77 -11.82 7.11
N THR A 238 13.21 -12.76 7.94
CA THR A 238 14.05 -13.89 7.51
C THR A 238 13.30 -14.85 6.58
N LYS A 239 11.96 -14.91 6.68
CA LYS A 239 11.07 -15.59 5.75
C LYS A 239 10.19 -14.58 5.02
N LYS A 240 10.25 -14.60 3.69
CA LYS A 240 9.41 -13.72 2.84
C LYS A 240 7.94 -14.11 2.92
N LEU A 241 7.09 -13.14 3.23
CA LEU A 241 5.63 -13.28 3.14
C LEU A 241 5.20 -13.01 1.70
N THR A 242 4.75 -14.04 0.98
CA THR A 242 4.24 -13.88 -0.40
C THR A 242 2.72 -13.82 -0.41
N ALA A 243 2.11 -13.34 -1.50
CA ALA A 243 0.65 -13.33 -1.64
C ALA A 243 0.01 -14.72 -1.46
N LYS A 244 0.65 -15.77 -1.97
CA LYS A 244 0.18 -17.15 -1.78
C LYS A 244 0.20 -17.53 -0.29
N VAL A 245 1.33 -17.31 0.39
CA VAL A 245 1.49 -17.65 1.81
C VAL A 245 0.54 -16.85 2.68
N PHE A 246 0.36 -15.56 2.38
CA PHE A 246 -0.59 -14.71 3.07
C PHE A 246 -2.04 -15.18 2.87
N GLY A 247 -2.43 -15.54 1.65
CA GLY A 247 -3.77 -16.10 1.39
C GLY A 247 -4.04 -17.40 2.14
N GLU A 248 -3.07 -18.32 2.17
CA GLU A 248 -3.16 -19.57 2.94
C GLU A 248 -3.25 -19.31 4.45
N TRP A 249 -2.43 -18.38 4.95
CA TRP A 249 -2.48 -17.93 6.35
C TRP A 249 -3.84 -17.32 6.68
N TRP A 250 -4.32 -16.36 5.88
CA TRP A 250 -5.59 -15.67 6.09
C TRP A 250 -6.75 -16.66 6.10
N ALA A 251 -6.85 -17.54 5.11
CA ALA A 251 -7.93 -18.52 5.03
C ALA A 251 -7.95 -19.46 6.25
N THR A 252 -6.79 -19.76 6.83
CA THR A 252 -6.70 -20.63 8.01
C THR A 252 -7.12 -19.88 9.27
N VAL A 253 -6.57 -18.69 9.51
CA VAL A 253 -6.94 -17.86 10.67
C VAL A 253 -8.41 -17.45 10.61
N ALA A 254 -8.91 -17.07 9.44
CA ALA A 254 -10.31 -16.68 9.29
C ALA A 254 -11.28 -17.84 9.57
N ARG A 255 -10.89 -19.10 9.29
CA ARG A 255 -11.67 -20.28 9.69
C ARG A 255 -11.64 -20.56 11.18
N ASP A 256 -10.54 -20.25 11.86
CA ASP A 256 -10.43 -20.37 13.33
C ASP A 256 -11.42 -19.43 14.03
N PHE A 257 -11.68 -18.26 13.44
CA PHE A 257 -12.65 -17.28 13.93
C PHE A 257 -14.08 -17.45 13.40
N ALA A 258 -14.28 -18.18 12.31
CA ALA A 258 -15.60 -18.37 11.71
C ALA A 258 -16.42 -19.39 12.51
N THR A 259 -17.70 -19.08 12.75
CA THR A 259 -18.68 -20.10 13.14
C THR A 259 -18.96 -21.02 11.94
N SER A 260 -19.44 -22.25 12.18
CA SER A 260 -19.59 -23.28 11.12
C SER A 260 -20.48 -22.88 9.93
N SER A 261 -21.24 -21.79 10.05
CA SER A 261 -22.13 -21.24 9.03
C SER A 261 -21.63 -19.96 8.36
N GLU A 262 -20.51 -19.38 8.81
CA GLU A 262 -20.04 -18.09 8.30
C GLU A 262 -19.16 -18.23 7.06
N VAL A 263 -19.41 -17.37 6.07
CA VAL A 263 -18.56 -17.24 4.89
C VAL A 263 -17.24 -16.58 5.31
N VAL A 264 -16.12 -17.25 4.99
CA VAL A 264 -14.77 -16.72 5.20
C VAL A 264 -14.61 -15.43 4.40
N PRO A 265 -14.26 -14.30 5.03
CA PRO A 265 -14.05 -13.05 4.30
C PRO A 265 -12.86 -13.17 3.32
N PRO A 266 -12.88 -12.44 2.20
CA PRO A 266 -11.73 -12.37 1.30
C PRO A 266 -10.52 -11.79 2.04
N SER A 267 -9.31 -12.18 1.63
CA SER A 267 -8.09 -11.64 2.21
C SER A 267 -7.93 -10.15 1.88
N PRO A 268 -7.52 -9.30 2.83
CA PRO A 268 -7.36 -7.87 2.60
C PRO A 268 -6.10 -7.60 1.76
N THR A 269 -6.19 -7.86 0.46
CA THR A 269 -5.08 -7.75 -0.50
C THR A 269 -4.45 -6.35 -0.53
N PRO A 270 -5.20 -5.24 -0.40
CA PRO A 270 -4.64 -3.89 -0.31
C PRO A 270 -3.67 -3.72 0.87
N LEU A 271 -3.99 -4.27 2.04
CA LEU A 271 -3.09 -4.23 3.20
C LEU A 271 -1.81 -5.04 2.95
N LEU A 272 -1.91 -6.21 2.33
CA LEU A 272 -0.73 -6.99 1.93
C LEU A 272 0.15 -6.19 0.97
N MET A 273 -0.45 -5.58 -0.06
CA MET A 273 0.28 -4.77 -1.03
C MET A 273 1.03 -3.63 -0.34
N ALA A 274 0.35 -2.88 0.53
CA ALA A 274 0.95 -1.79 1.28
C ALA A 274 2.11 -2.26 2.16
N ALA A 275 1.92 -3.35 2.90
CA ALA A 275 2.98 -3.94 3.73
C ALA A 275 4.20 -4.34 2.89
N LEU A 276 4.00 -4.94 1.71
CA LEU A 276 5.10 -5.33 0.83
C LEU A 276 5.80 -4.13 0.18
N ALA A 277 5.04 -3.08 -0.17
CA ALA A 277 5.58 -1.83 -0.71
C ALA A 277 6.46 -1.13 0.34
N TRP A 278 5.96 -0.94 1.56
CA TRP A 278 6.73 -0.36 2.66
C TRP A 278 7.93 -1.21 3.03
N HIS A 279 7.77 -2.54 3.09
CA HIS A 279 8.88 -3.42 3.39
C HIS A 279 10.00 -3.31 2.34
N SER A 280 9.64 -3.28 1.05
CA SER A 280 10.63 -3.22 -0.04
C SER A 280 11.28 -1.84 -0.17
N GLY A 281 10.53 -0.76 0.08
CA GLY A 281 11.02 0.61 -0.06
C GLY A 281 11.76 1.15 1.16
N MET A 282 11.47 0.62 2.36
CA MET A 282 11.93 1.23 3.62
C MET A 282 12.84 0.33 4.45
N VAL A 283 12.95 -0.96 4.13
CA VAL A 283 13.76 -1.91 4.89
C VAL A 283 14.84 -2.51 4.00
N ALA A 284 16.10 -2.19 4.29
CA ALA A 284 17.24 -2.83 3.65
C ALA A 284 17.74 -4.00 4.50
N PHE A 285 17.96 -5.15 3.86
CA PHE A 285 18.51 -6.34 4.51
C PHE A 285 19.97 -6.56 4.11
N ASP A 286 20.75 -7.17 5.00
CA ASP A 286 22.07 -7.71 4.67
C ASP A 286 21.95 -9.09 3.98
N ALA A 287 23.08 -9.62 3.51
CA ALA A 287 23.14 -10.92 2.84
C ALA A 287 22.72 -12.12 3.74
N ARG A 288 22.58 -11.90 5.05
CA ARG A 288 22.17 -12.90 6.05
C ARG A 288 20.73 -12.64 6.54
N SER A 289 19.95 -11.85 5.81
CA SER A 289 18.56 -11.49 6.11
C SER A 289 18.36 -10.75 7.43
N LYS A 290 19.38 -10.05 7.91
CA LYS A 290 19.23 -9.13 9.05
C LYS A 290 18.91 -7.74 8.52
N VAL A 291 18.05 -7.03 9.23
CA VAL A 291 17.76 -5.62 8.94
C VAL A 291 19.06 -4.83 9.07
N ARG A 292 19.53 -4.26 7.95
CA ARG A 292 20.72 -3.43 7.84
C ARG A 292 20.38 -1.96 8.08
N GLN A 293 19.29 -1.50 7.47
CA GLN A 293 18.83 -0.13 7.54
C GLN A 293 17.30 -0.13 7.47
N MET A 294 16.69 0.79 8.21
CA MET A 294 15.26 1.00 8.19
C MET A 294 15.01 2.50 8.15
N THR A 295 14.32 2.96 7.11
CA THR A 295 13.86 4.33 7.01
C THR A 295 12.56 4.46 7.79
N LEU A 296 12.47 5.45 8.67
CA LEU A 296 11.22 5.81 9.34
C LEU A 296 10.56 6.93 8.53
N PHE A 297 9.26 6.79 8.28
CA PHE A 297 8.45 7.76 7.55
C PHE A 297 7.45 8.35 8.54
N ASP A 298 7.39 9.68 8.61
CA ASP A 298 6.54 10.42 9.56
C ASP A 298 5.04 10.30 9.23
N GLY A 299 4.71 9.87 8.00
CA GLY A 299 3.34 9.71 7.52
C GLY A 299 2.68 11.02 7.08
N GLY A 300 3.31 12.18 7.28
CA GLY A 300 2.70 13.49 7.04
C GLY A 300 2.35 13.73 5.58
N GLU A 301 3.30 13.44 4.67
CA GLU A 301 3.08 13.56 3.23
C GLU A 301 1.95 12.62 2.76
N TYR A 302 1.96 11.37 3.22
CA TYR A 302 0.91 10.41 2.88
C TYR A 302 -0.46 10.83 3.41
N LEU A 303 -0.51 11.32 4.65
CA LEU A 303 -1.74 11.81 5.27
C LEU A 303 -2.31 13.01 4.50
N SER A 304 -1.45 13.89 3.97
CA SER A 304 -1.88 15.01 3.14
C SER A 304 -2.58 14.54 1.85
N TRP A 305 -2.07 13.49 1.21
CA TRP A 305 -2.72 12.88 0.04
C TRP A 305 -4.02 12.20 0.40
N TRP A 306 -4.04 11.48 1.52
CA TRP A 306 -5.22 10.79 2.00
C TRP A 306 -6.36 11.78 2.30
N HIS A 307 -6.06 12.90 2.97
CA HIS A 307 -7.04 13.96 3.21
C HIS A 307 -7.48 14.68 1.94
N ALA A 308 -6.57 14.91 0.98
CA ALA A 308 -6.92 15.50 -0.31
C ALA A 308 -7.96 14.63 -1.05
N HIS A 309 -7.75 13.31 -1.09
CA HIS A 309 -8.73 12.38 -1.67
C HIS A 309 -10.01 12.30 -0.86
N GLN A 310 -9.93 12.34 0.48
CA GLN A 310 -11.12 12.35 1.33
C GLN A 310 -11.99 13.58 1.08
N GLN A 311 -11.36 14.75 0.87
CA GLN A 311 -12.06 15.98 0.52
C GLN A 311 -12.66 15.90 -0.89
N ASP A 312 -11.87 15.45 -1.88
CA ASP A 312 -12.30 15.37 -3.28
C ASP A 312 -13.44 14.34 -3.47
N TRP A 313 -13.47 13.28 -2.66
CA TRP A 313 -14.42 12.16 -2.79
C TRP A 313 -15.45 12.08 -1.67
N GLY A 314 -15.49 13.05 -0.75
CA GLY A 314 -16.31 12.97 0.47
C GLY A 314 -17.81 12.77 0.22
N ALA A 315 -18.33 13.19 -0.94
CA ALA A 315 -19.72 12.94 -1.32
C ALA A 315 -19.99 11.49 -1.81
N GLU A 316 -18.95 10.77 -2.23
CA GLU A 316 -19.01 9.39 -2.73
C GLU A 316 -18.64 8.35 -1.66
N LEU A 317 -18.19 8.81 -0.47
CA LEU A 317 -17.71 7.96 0.62
C LEU A 317 -18.63 8.05 1.85
N SER A 318 -18.88 6.92 2.50
CA SER A 318 -19.48 6.88 3.84
C SER A 318 -18.45 7.28 4.90
N ALA A 319 -18.90 7.69 6.08
CA ALA A 319 -18.03 7.89 7.23
C ALA A 319 -18.68 7.25 8.45
N GLY A 320 -18.02 6.23 8.99
CA GLY A 320 -18.45 5.58 10.22
C GLY A 320 -18.05 6.36 11.47
N THR A 321 -18.49 5.88 12.62
CA THR A 321 -18.25 6.52 13.93
C THR A 321 -17.65 5.55 14.95
N VAL A 322 -17.53 4.26 14.64
CA VAL A 322 -16.93 3.27 15.54
C VAL A 322 -15.43 3.53 15.64
N GLU A 323 -14.93 3.65 16.86
CA GLU A 323 -13.52 3.91 17.12
C GLU A 323 -12.64 2.68 16.80
N TRP A 324 -11.44 2.96 16.31
CA TRP A 324 -10.36 1.99 16.18
C TRP A 324 -9.75 1.70 17.57
N PRO A 325 -9.12 0.53 17.78
CA PRO A 325 -8.51 0.21 19.06
C PRO A 325 -7.29 1.09 19.30
N GLY A 326 -7.18 1.66 20.50
CA GLY A 326 -6.12 2.64 20.82
C GLY A 326 -4.68 2.13 20.70
N TRP A 327 -4.45 0.82 20.63
CA TRP A 327 -3.10 0.28 20.37
C TRP A 327 -2.69 0.34 18.88
N LEU A 328 -3.60 0.62 17.95
CA LEU A 328 -3.27 0.91 16.55
C LEU A 328 -2.71 2.31 16.34
N ASP A 329 -2.94 3.24 17.27
CA ASP A 329 -2.53 4.65 17.15
C ASP A 329 -1.01 4.89 17.15
N GLY A 330 -0.16 3.86 17.19
CA GLY A 330 1.30 4.02 17.20
C GLY A 330 1.83 4.62 18.51
N PRO A 331 3.15 4.75 18.72
CA PRO A 331 3.74 4.98 20.06
C PRO A 331 3.34 6.34 20.66
N PRO A 332 3.42 6.53 22.00
CA PRO A 332 3.00 7.77 22.67
C PRO A 332 3.73 8.96 22.05
N ASP A 333 2.99 10.05 21.86
CA ASP A 333 3.45 11.40 21.54
C ASP A 333 4.93 11.50 21.18
N VAL A 334 5.24 11.69 19.90
CA VAL A 334 6.43 12.46 19.56
C VAL A 334 6.21 13.81 20.25
N PRO A 335 7.04 14.21 21.23
CA PRO A 335 6.88 15.52 21.84
C PRO A 335 7.09 16.53 20.71
N THR A 336 6.01 17.15 20.25
CA THR A 336 6.13 18.44 19.59
C THR A 336 6.64 19.36 20.68
N ASP A 337 7.94 19.68 20.66
CA ASP A 337 8.45 20.77 21.47
C ASP A 337 7.52 21.98 21.28
N PRO A 338 7.10 22.65 22.36
CA PRO A 338 6.35 23.88 22.21
C PRO A 338 7.22 24.83 21.39
N VAL A 339 6.72 25.21 20.22
CA VAL A 339 7.30 26.29 19.42
C VAL A 339 7.42 27.51 20.35
N PRO A 340 8.63 28.10 20.50
CA PRO A 340 8.88 29.18 21.45
C PRO A 340 8.07 30.45 21.17
#